data_AF-A0A9P1HFL3-F1
#
_entry.id   AF-A0A9P1HFL3-F1
#
_cell.length_a   1.000
_cell.length_b   1.000
_cell.length_c   1.000
_cell.angle_alpha   90.00
_cell.angle_beta   90.00
_cell.angle_gamma   90.00
#
_symmetry.space_group_name_H-M   'P 1'
#
loop_
_entity.id
_entity.type
_entity.pdbx_description
1 polymer ?
#
loop_
_entity_poly.entity_id
_entity_poly.type
_entity_poly.pdbx_seq_one_letter_code
_entity_poly.pdbx_strand_id
1 'polypeptide(L)'
;MVHVFRYQKFRSWIVWMLLVSCGTMVIQMYNRPHLVRTFHTHLKKLSERRIVIEPDCECASVHDFCYRLPENSTIKGKRFSCKHLALLKELGLIEYDENTLVDFNNKQMPDSVFVTAFSDNHYHEGVRLIQSIRKLFRNKKIVLYDLGLHRHLHKFKNACNLEIRRLNSTKYGDAVSALHHYRWKPLVIAETLQEFGAVFYMDSSVVLEKNDLNHVYDLIRCRSKIPSKNVVSSSELRDEREAAQPLEDGWNKTVWMQNLNECQKADYLLHSFASHGIFAATAAALYDFFPTNFDEIRKPKAKMYEAGFALVVRTKEVIDSVLKWYVLCALEDDCMAPLGANLHCMFHSDRYGRYAGCHRYDQSVINLILANKYWYDRHFYSSEIVDFFRIVRGGSPIQLGQNAFACSR
;
A
#
# COMPACT_ATOMS: atom_id res chain seq x y z
N MET A 1 19.63 62.93 -26.49
CA MET A 1 19.37 62.32 -25.18
C MET A 1 17.92 62.58 -24.81
N VAL A 2 17.04 61.60 -24.99
CA VAL A 2 15.58 61.75 -24.79
C VAL A 2 15.13 60.91 -23.60
N HIS A 3 14.59 61.65 -22.63
CA HIS A 3 13.61 61.40 -21.58
C HIS A 3 13.20 60.00 -21.07
N VAL A 4 13.20 59.99 -19.73
CA VAL A 4 12.65 59.10 -18.70
C VAL A 4 11.10 59.22 -18.57
N PHE A 5 10.46 58.05 -18.41
CA PHE A 5 9.20 57.69 -17.70
C PHE A 5 7.88 58.50 -17.80
N ARG A 6 6.80 57.81 -18.22
CA ARG A 6 5.51 57.68 -17.48
C ARG A 6 4.57 56.65 -18.13
N TYR A 7 4.35 55.50 -17.50
CA TYR A 7 3.23 54.58 -17.81
C TYR A 7 2.63 54.03 -16.51
N GLN A 8 1.71 54.79 -15.93
CA GLN A 8 0.81 54.34 -14.87
C GLN A 8 -0.46 55.18 -14.94
N LYS A 9 -1.51 54.65 -15.58
CA LYS A 9 -2.94 54.97 -15.40
C LYS A 9 -3.77 54.38 -16.55
N PHE A 10 -3.99 53.06 -16.59
CA PHE A 10 -5.04 52.49 -17.45
C PHE A 10 -5.64 51.15 -16.96
N ARG A 11 -5.28 50.64 -15.78
CA ARG A 11 -5.76 49.33 -15.27
C ARG A 11 -6.87 49.37 -14.22
N SER A 12 -7.37 50.54 -13.83
CA SER A 12 -8.31 50.65 -12.69
C SER A 12 -9.80 50.58 -13.03
N TRP A 13 -10.21 50.75 -14.29
CA TRP A 13 -11.63 50.85 -14.65
C TRP A 13 -12.28 49.51 -15.06
N ILE A 14 -11.51 48.58 -15.63
CA ILE A 14 -12.01 47.26 -16.07
C ILE A 14 -12.29 46.34 -14.88
N VAL A 15 -11.53 46.47 -13.79
CA VAL A 15 -11.71 45.67 -12.57
C VAL A 15 -13.01 46.06 -11.83
N TRP A 16 -13.42 47.33 -11.91
CA TRP A 16 -14.67 47.79 -11.30
C TRP A 16 -15.93 47.36 -12.06
N MET A 17 -15.90 47.28 -13.40
CA MET A 17 -17.06 46.78 -14.17
C MET A 17 -17.30 45.27 -14.04
N LEU A 18 -16.25 44.48 -13.81
CA LEU A 18 -16.37 43.03 -13.61
C LEU A 18 -16.86 42.64 -12.20
N LEU A 19 -16.63 43.48 -11.19
CA LEU A 19 -17.12 43.23 -9.82
C LEU A 19 -18.62 43.54 -9.68
N VAL A 20 -19.15 44.52 -10.42
CA VAL A 20 -20.58 44.89 -10.36
C VAL A 20 -21.47 43.89 -11.12
N SER A 21 -20.95 43.21 -12.14
CA SER A 21 -21.69 42.17 -12.89
C SER A 21 -21.70 40.81 -12.17
N CYS A 22 -20.74 40.52 -11.29
CA CYS A 22 -20.70 39.26 -10.54
C CYS A 22 -21.60 39.29 -9.29
N GLY A 23 -21.77 40.45 -8.66
CA GLY A 23 -22.62 40.60 -7.45
C GLY A 23 -24.11 40.39 -7.69
N THR A 24 -24.63 40.73 -8.87
CA THR A 24 -26.05 40.54 -9.23
C THR A 24 -26.38 39.09 -9.59
N MET A 25 -25.41 38.32 -10.11
CA MET A 25 -25.58 36.91 -10.47
C MET A 25 -25.64 35.99 -9.24
N VAL A 26 -24.88 36.32 -8.18
CA VAL A 26 -24.86 35.55 -6.92
C VAL A 26 -26.17 35.71 -6.14
N ILE A 27 -26.79 36.89 -6.18
CA ILE A 27 -28.06 37.16 -5.48
C ILE A 27 -29.26 36.45 -6.15
N GLN A 28 -29.22 36.22 -7.47
CA GLN A 28 -30.29 35.47 -8.16
C GLN A 28 -30.27 33.95 -7.91
N MET A 29 -29.13 33.36 -7.50
CA MET A 29 -29.05 31.93 -7.19
C MET A 29 -29.61 31.56 -5.81
N TYR A 30 -29.66 32.51 -4.87
CA TYR A 30 -30.17 32.27 -3.50
C TYR A 30 -31.70 32.13 -3.43
N ASN A 31 -32.44 32.53 -4.47
CA ASN A 31 -33.91 32.51 -4.49
C ASN A 31 -34.53 31.40 -5.37
N ARG A 32 -33.75 30.42 -5.86
CA ARG A 32 -34.28 29.33 -6.69
C ARG A 32 -33.74 27.95 -6.26
N PRO A 33 -34.40 27.27 -5.30
CA PRO A 33 -33.97 25.95 -4.82
C PRO A 33 -33.89 24.88 -5.92
N HIS A 34 -34.64 25.05 -7.02
CA HIS A 34 -34.53 24.18 -8.20
C HIS A 34 -33.17 24.25 -8.90
N LEU A 35 -32.56 25.44 -9.04
CA LEU A 35 -31.29 25.62 -9.75
C LEU A 35 -30.11 25.01 -8.97
N VAL A 36 -30.11 25.12 -7.64
CA VAL A 36 -29.12 24.48 -6.76
C VAL A 36 -29.20 22.96 -6.85
N ARG A 37 -30.43 22.41 -6.88
CA ARG A 37 -30.67 20.96 -7.04
C ARG A 37 -30.17 20.47 -8.39
N THR A 38 -30.45 21.20 -9.47
CA THR A 38 -29.99 20.87 -10.84
C THR A 38 -28.47 20.91 -10.94
N PHE A 39 -27.81 21.91 -10.34
CA PHE A 39 -26.34 22.02 -10.29
C PHE A 39 -25.69 20.89 -9.50
N HIS A 40 -26.29 20.48 -8.35
CA HIS A 40 -25.84 19.32 -7.59
C HIS A 40 -25.99 18.00 -8.37
N THR A 41 -27.12 17.79 -9.06
CA THR A 41 -27.27 16.63 -9.96
C THR A 41 -26.32 16.67 -11.15
N HIS A 42 -25.99 17.85 -11.68
CA HIS A 42 -25.04 17.99 -12.79
C HIS A 42 -23.60 17.73 -12.33
N LEU A 43 -23.22 18.18 -11.14
CA LEU A 43 -21.93 17.84 -10.50
C LEU A 43 -21.83 16.35 -10.14
N LYS A 44 -22.91 15.72 -9.66
CA LYS A 44 -22.99 14.26 -9.49
C LYS A 44 -22.82 13.51 -10.82
N LYS A 45 -23.46 14.00 -11.90
CA LYS A 45 -23.30 13.46 -13.26
C LYS A 45 -21.91 13.66 -13.84
N LEU A 46 -21.21 14.75 -13.47
CA LEU A 46 -19.84 15.04 -13.89
C LEU A 46 -18.80 14.25 -13.07
N SER A 47 -19.09 13.89 -11.82
CA SER A 47 -18.23 12.99 -11.03
C SER A 47 -18.40 11.51 -11.41
N GLU A 48 -19.52 11.14 -12.03
CA GLU A 48 -19.76 9.81 -12.59
C GLU A 48 -19.39 9.74 -14.09
N ARG A 49 -18.18 10.15 -14.48
CA ARG A 49 -17.60 9.60 -15.72
C ARG A 49 -17.39 8.12 -15.48
N ARG A 50 -18.42 7.32 -15.77
CA ARG A 50 -18.36 5.86 -15.77
C ARG A 50 -17.18 5.49 -16.67
N ILE A 51 -16.13 4.91 -16.10
CA ILE A 51 -15.00 4.40 -16.87
C ILE A 51 -15.61 3.42 -17.88
N VAL A 52 -15.50 3.73 -19.16
CA VAL A 52 -15.93 2.80 -20.21
C VAL A 52 -14.90 1.69 -20.21
N ILE A 53 -15.29 0.53 -19.69
CA ILE A 53 -14.43 -0.66 -19.68
C ILE A 53 -14.37 -1.14 -21.12
N GLU A 54 -13.17 -1.23 -21.69
CA GLU A 54 -13.03 -1.76 -23.04
C GLU A 54 -13.33 -3.27 -23.05
N PRO A 55 -13.93 -3.82 -24.12
CA PRO A 55 -14.35 -5.23 -24.16
C PRO A 55 -13.22 -6.24 -23.89
N ASP A 56 -11.97 -5.89 -24.23
CA ASP A 56 -10.79 -6.72 -24.00
C ASP A 56 -10.31 -6.73 -22.53
N CYS A 57 -10.80 -5.79 -21.72
CA CYS A 57 -10.55 -5.66 -20.28
C CYS A 57 -11.74 -6.10 -19.41
N GLU A 58 -12.88 -6.35 -20.05
CA GLU A 58 -14.12 -6.70 -19.39
C GLU A 58 -14.11 -8.11 -18.80
N CYS A 59 -14.69 -8.22 -17.61
CA CYS A 59 -15.01 -9.48 -16.97
C CYS A 59 -16.45 -9.48 -16.44
N ALA A 60 -17.23 -10.49 -16.84
CA ALA A 60 -18.67 -10.61 -16.51
C ALA A 60 -19.49 -9.33 -16.79
N SER A 61 -19.09 -8.57 -17.80
CA SER A 61 -19.78 -7.37 -18.30
C SER A 61 -19.90 -6.15 -17.40
N VAL A 62 -19.18 -6.13 -16.28
CA VAL A 62 -19.17 -4.98 -15.36
C VAL A 62 -17.85 -4.71 -14.66
N HIS A 63 -16.86 -5.60 -14.76
CA HIS A 63 -15.62 -5.48 -14.00
C HIS A 63 -14.40 -5.30 -14.90
N ASP A 64 -13.58 -4.29 -14.58
CA ASP A 64 -12.31 -4.07 -15.24
C ASP A 64 -11.23 -4.98 -14.64
N PHE A 65 -10.67 -5.85 -15.46
CA PHE A 65 -9.60 -6.77 -15.12
C PHE A 65 -8.27 -6.41 -15.81
N CYS A 66 -8.17 -5.22 -16.42
CA CYS A 66 -6.90 -4.63 -16.82
C CYS A 66 -6.46 -3.60 -15.79
N TYR A 67 -5.23 -3.73 -15.28
CA TYR A 67 -4.67 -2.65 -14.47
C TYR A 67 -4.47 -1.41 -15.35
N ARG A 68 -4.89 -0.25 -14.86
CA ARG A 68 -4.68 1.04 -15.55
C ARG A 68 -3.68 1.88 -14.79
N LEU A 69 -2.71 2.44 -15.51
CA LEU A 69 -1.72 3.32 -14.91
C LEU A 69 -2.39 4.59 -14.35
N PRO A 70 -2.27 4.91 -13.04
CA PRO A 70 -2.98 6.04 -12.45
C PRO A 70 -2.66 7.40 -13.08
N GLU A 71 -1.44 7.59 -13.56
CA GLU A 71 -1.02 8.83 -14.24
C GLU A 71 -1.65 9.00 -15.63
N ASN A 72 -1.98 7.88 -16.29
CA ASN A 72 -2.60 7.87 -17.60
C ASN A 72 -3.43 6.60 -17.80
N SER A 73 -4.74 6.69 -17.58
CA SER A 73 -5.66 5.56 -17.61
C SER A 73 -5.87 4.92 -19.00
N THR A 74 -5.33 5.55 -20.06
CA THR A 74 -5.30 4.97 -21.41
C THR A 74 -4.22 3.89 -21.54
N ILE A 75 -3.21 3.90 -20.66
CA ILE A 75 -2.19 2.87 -20.59
C ILE A 75 -2.68 1.78 -19.65
N LYS A 76 -2.86 0.58 -20.20
CA LYS A 76 -3.43 -0.57 -19.49
C LYS A 76 -2.57 -1.81 -19.67
N GLY A 77 -2.56 -2.66 -18.66
CA GLY A 77 -1.89 -3.95 -18.70
C GLY A 77 -2.74 -5.04 -19.34
N LYS A 78 -2.14 -6.22 -19.50
CA LYS A 78 -2.80 -7.46 -19.88
C LYS A 78 -3.94 -7.75 -18.92
N ARG A 79 -5.08 -8.16 -19.47
CA ARG A 79 -6.25 -8.57 -18.69
C ARG A 79 -5.93 -9.82 -17.87
N PHE A 80 -6.22 -9.76 -16.57
CA PHE A 80 -6.20 -10.93 -15.68
C PHE A 80 -7.35 -11.91 -15.99
N SER A 81 -7.17 -13.18 -15.67
CA SER A 81 -8.18 -14.20 -15.94
C SER A 81 -9.48 -13.97 -15.17
N CYS A 82 -10.60 -14.05 -15.89
CA CYS A 82 -11.94 -13.96 -15.30
C CYS A 82 -12.28 -15.06 -14.30
N LYS A 83 -11.54 -16.18 -14.33
CA LYS A 83 -11.73 -17.28 -13.39
C LYS A 83 -11.57 -16.85 -11.92
N HIS A 84 -10.87 -15.74 -11.68
CA HIS A 84 -10.62 -15.20 -10.34
C HIS A 84 -11.77 -14.35 -9.78
N LEU A 85 -12.80 -14.04 -10.58
CA LEU A 85 -13.88 -13.14 -10.16
C LEU A 85 -14.61 -13.62 -8.90
N ALA A 86 -14.98 -14.90 -8.84
CA ALA A 86 -15.69 -15.47 -7.69
C ALA A 86 -14.89 -15.31 -6.39
N LEU A 87 -13.58 -15.56 -6.46
CA LEU A 87 -12.69 -15.44 -5.32
C LEU A 87 -12.50 -13.98 -4.87
N LEU A 88 -12.42 -13.03 -5.82
CA LEU A 88 -12.36 -11.60 -5.48
C LEU A 88 -13.63 -11.13 -4.76
N LYS A 89 -14.82 -11.64 -5.15
CA LYS A 89 -16.08 -11.35 -4.46
C LYS A 89 -16.07 -11.90 -3.03
N GLU A 90 -15.64 -13.15 -2.87
CA GLU A 90 -15.55 -13.80 -1.56
C GLU A 90 -14.61 -13.04 -0.60
N LEU A 91 -13.45 -12.59 -1.09
CA LEU A 91 -12.48 -11.79 -0.33
C LEU A 91 -12.90 -10.32 -0.14
N GLY A 92 -14.06 -9.92 -0.65
CA GLY A 92 -14.54 -8.55 -0.61
C GLY A 92 -13.58 -7.56 -1.27
N LEU A 93 -12.94 -7.96 -2.38
CA LEU A 93 -12.04 -7.13 -3.18
C LEU A 93 -12.75 -6.51 -4.40
N ILE A 94 -13.99 -6.94 -4.64
CA ILE A 94 -14.90 -6.38 -5.62
C ILE A 94 -16.34 -6.59 -5.10
N GLU A 95 -17.27 -5.71 -5.48
CA GLU A 95 -18.66 -5.76 -5.01
C GLU A 95 -18.80 -5.85 -3.48
N TYR A 96 -17.87 -5.22 -2.75
CA TYR A 96 -17.88 -5.22 -1.30
C TYR A 96 -18.90 -4.22 -0.74
N ASP A 97 -19.39 -4.49 0.48
CA ASP A 97 -20.18 -3.54 1.24
C ASP A 97 -19.29 -2.39 1.74
N GLU A 98 -19.56 -1.16 1.29
CA GLU A 98 -18.80 0.04 1.68
C GLU A 98 -18.81 0.28 3.20
N ASN A 99 -19.81 -0.23 3.93
CA ASN A 99 -19.85 -0.11 5.40
C ASN A 99 -18.75 -0.90 6.11
N THR A 100 -18.19 -1.91 5.43
CA THR A 100 -17.06 -2.72 5.91
C THR A 100 -15.72 -1.99 5.78
N LEU A 101 -15.68 -0.89 5.02
CA LEU A 101 -14.47 -0.11 4.85
C LEU A 101 -14.21 0.80 6.06
N VAL A 102 -12.93 1.05 6.30
CA VAL A 102 -12.49 2.09 7.23
C VAL A 102 -12.62 3.44 6.54
N ASP A 103 -13.49 4.28 7.07
CA ASP A 103 -13.67 5.69 6.67
C ASP A 103 -13.20 6.62 7.78
N PHE A 104 -12.09 7.31 7.55
CA PHE A 104 -11.48 8.21 8.53
C PHE A 104 -12.28 9.48 8.80
N ASN A 105 -13.30 9.80 7.99
CA ASN A 105 -14.16 10.96 8.23
C ASN A 105 -15.15 10.71 9.38
N ASN A 106 -15.54 9.44 9.59
CA ASN A 106 -16.66 9.08 10.46
C ASN A 106 -16.33 7.98 11.48
N LYS A 107 -15.21 7.27 11.34
CA LYS A 107 -14.83 6.15 12.21
C LYS A 107 -13.36 6.24 12.61
N GLN A 108 -13.08 5.91 13.88
CA GLN A 108 -11.71 5.70 14.34
C GLN A 108 -11.11 4.47 13.63
N MET A 109 -9.83 4.55 13.29
CA MET A 109 -9.08 3.41 12.76
C MET A 109 -9.20 2.21 13.73
N PRO A 110 -9.57 1.01 13.26
CA PRO A 110 -9.61 -0.18 14.10
C PRO A 110 -8.27 -0.49 14.74
N ASP A 111 -8.30 -1.15 15.90
CA ASP A 111 -7.09 -1.73 16.46
C ASP A 111 -6.55 -2.82 15.54
N SER A 112 -5.30 -2.67 15.12
CA SER A 112 -4.66 -3.62 14.20
C SER A 112 -4.53 -5.01 14.82
N VAL A 113 -4.69 -6.06 14.02
CA VAL A 113 -4.28 -7.43 14.40
C VAL A 113 -2.88 -7.71 13.87
N PHE A 114 -2.07 -8.47 14.61
CA PHE A 114 -0.74 -8.88 14.16
C PHE A 114 -0.85 -10.19 13.40
N VAL A 115 -0.43 -10.21 12.15
CA VAL A 115 -0.56 -11.35 11.24
C VAL A 115 0.84 -11.80 10.83
N THR A 116 1.10 -13.10 10.90
CA THR A 116 2.36 -13.70 10.43
C THR A 116 2.09 -15.06 9.80
N ALA A 117 3.00 -15.52 8.96
CA ALA A 117 2.90 -16.81 8.29
C ALA A 117 4.30 -17.40 8.12
N PHE A 118 4.47 -18.68 8.44
CA PHE A 118 5.74 -19.38 8.24
C PHE A 118 5.59 -20.89 8.28
N SER A 119 6.59 -21.59 7.73
CA SER A 119 6.75 -23.04 7.73
C SER A 119 7.88 -23.48 8.67
N ASP A 120 8.06 -24.79 8.84
CA ASP A 120 9.07 -25.36 9.75
C ASP A 120 10.52 -24.87 9.50
N ASN A 121 10.88 -24.51 8.27
CA ASN A 121 12.22 -23.99 7.93
C ASN A 121 12.48 -22.56 8.44
N HIS A 122 11.44 -21.86 8.89
CA HIS A 122 11.52 -20.52 9.51
C HIS A 122 11.00 -20.53 10.96
N TYR A 123 10.96 -21.72 11.59
CA TYR A 123 10.43 -21.89 12.94
C TYR A 123 11.15 -20.99 13.97
N HIS A 124 12.48 -20.86 13.89
CA HIS A 124 13.24 -20.09 14.87
C HIS A 124 12.99 -18.60 14.78
N GLU A 125 12.91 -18.07 13.56
CA GLU A 125 12.51 -16.69 13.32
C GLU A 125 11.08 -16.45 13.79
N GLY A 126 10.14 -17.35 13.45
CA GLY A 126 8.73 -17.23 13.86
C GLY A 126 8.55 -17.22 15.38
N VAL A 127 9.29 -18.08 16.10
CA VAL A 127 9.34 -18.06 17.58
C VAL A 127 9.84 -16.72 18.10
N ARG A 128 10.94 -16.20 17.53
CA ARG A 128 11.53 -14.91 17.93
C ARG A 128 10.56 -13.74 17.74
N LEU A 129 9.85 -13.71 16.60
CA LEU A 129 8.80 -12.72 16.33
C LEU A 129 7.71 -12.78 17.40
N ILE A 130 7.10 -13.94 17.60
CA ILE A 130 5.98 -14.11 18.55
C ILE A 130 6.41 -13.74 19.97
N GLN A 131 7.62 -14.09 20.38
CA GLN A 131 8.17 -13.72 21.69
C GLN A 131 8.38 -12.20 21.83
N SER A 132 8.90 -11.55 20.79
CA SER A 132 9.03 -10.09 20.78
C SER A 132 7.67 -9.39 20.90
N ILE A 133 6.65 -9.91 20.20
CA ILE A 133 5.26 -9.45 20.33
C ILE A 133 4.77 -9.66 21.76
N ARG A 134 4.93 -10.85 22.36
CA ARG A 134 4.43 -11.12 23.71
C ARG A 134 5.14 -10.29 24.79
N LYS A 135 6.42 -9.98 24.60
CA LYS A 135 7.18 -9.10 25.49
C LYS A 135 6.66 -7.66 25.48
N LEU A 136 6.33 -7.13 24.29
CA LEU A 136 6.00 -5.71 24.10
C LEU A 136 4.49 -5.43 24.08
N PHE A 137 3.72 -6.35 23.53
CA PHE A 137 2.28 -6.27 23.28
C PHE A 137 1.53 -7.46 23.90
N ARG A 138 1.59 -7.52 25.24
CA ARG A 138 1.21 -8.66 26.09
C ARG A 138 -0.05 -9.41 25.63
N ASN A 139 -1.14 -8.69 25.39
CA ASN A 139 -2.47 -9.25 25.08
C ASN A 139 -2.89 -9.10 23.61
N LYS A 140 -2.02 -8.58 22.73
CA LYS A 140 -2.36 -8.31 21.33
C LYS A 140 -2.71 -9.61 20.60
N LYS A 141 -3.81 -9.62 19.84
CA LYS A 141 -4.20 -10.77 19.02
C LYS A 141 -3.14 -11.01 17.93
N ILE A 142 -2.72 -12.27 17.81
CA ILE A 142 -1.85 -12.75 16.73
C ILE A 142 -2.64 -13.76 15.89
N VAL A 143 -2.57 -13.64 14.57
CA VAL A 143 -3.02 -14.67 13.63
C VAL A 143 -1.77 -15.26 12.96
N LEU A 144 -1.53 -16.55 13.21
CA LEU A 144 -0.46 -17.33 12.60
C LEU A 144 -1.04 -18.20 11.48
N TYR A 145 -0.65 -17.93 10.24
CA TYR A 145 -0.90 -18.84 9.12
C TYR A 145 0.16 -19.94 9.06
N ASP A 146 -0.29 -21.17 9.25
CA ASP A 146 0.48 -22.39 9.07
C ASP A 146 0.74 -22.63 7.57
N LEU A 147 1.98 -22.40 7.14
CA LEU A 147 2.44 -22.67 5.77
C LEU A 147 3.11 -24.05 5.64
N GLY A 148 3.07 -24.90 6.67
CA GLY A 148 3.79 -26.18 6.71
C GLY A 148 4.58 -26.40 7.99
N LEU A 149 3.98 -26.12 9.15
CA LEU A 149 4.53 -26.34 10.50
C LEU A 149 4.29 -27.76 10.99
N HIS A 150 4.66 -28.77 10.19
CA HIS A 150 4.37 -30.18 10.50
C HIS A 150 4.97 -30.64 11.84
N ARG A 151 6.17 -30.17 12.18
CA ARG A 151 6.88 -30.58 13.40
C ARG A 151 6.55 -29.69 14.60
N HIS A 152 6.34 -28.39 14.37
CA HIS A 152 6.33 -27.41 15.46
C HIS A 152 4.98 -26.77 15.76
N LEU A 153 3.90 -27.06 15.00
CA LEU A 153 2.59 -26.44 15.24
C LEU A 153 2.09 -26.60 16.68
N HIS A 154 2.36 -27.76 17.29
CA HIS A 154 1.95 -28.07 18.67
C HIS A 154 2.53 -27.09 19.71
N LYS A 155 3.65 -26.42 19.41
CA LYS A 155 4.29 -25.44 20.31
C LYS A 155 3.47 -24.15 20.46
N PHE A 156 2.64 -23.82 19.46
CA PHE A 156 1.85 -22.59 19.43
C PHE A 156 0.42 -22.76 19.93
N LYS A 157 -0.05 -24.00 20.14
CA LYS A 157 -1.46 -24.28 20.52
C LYS A 157 -1.90 -23.61 21.83
N ASN A 158 -0.97 -23.43 22.78
CA ASN A 158 -1.24 -22.82 24.07
C ASN A 158 -0.69 -21.38 24.16
N ALA A 159 -0.30 -20.79 23.03
CA ALA A 159 0.17 -19.41 23.02
C ALA A 159 -1.01 -18.46 23.27
N CYS A 160 -0.78 -17.46 24.12
CA CYS A 160 -1.76 -16.44 24.47
C CYS A 160 -2.27 -15.70 23.24
N ASN A 161 -3.59 -15.52 23.13
CA ASN A 161 -4.28 -14.75 22.09
C ASN A 161 -3.69 -14.97 20.69
N LEU A 162 -3.30 -16.22 20.40
CA LEU A 162 -2.73 -16.63 19.13
C LEU A 162 -3.69 -17.60 18.48
N GLU A 163 -4.20 -17.18 17.32
CA GLU A 163 -5.08 -17.97 16.48
C GLU A 163 -4.25 -18.59 15.36
N ILE A 164 -4.38 -19.90 15.19
CA ILE A 164 -3.70 -20.64 14.13
C ILE A 164 -4.68 -20.86 12.98
N ARG A 165 -4.33 -20.41 11.77
CA ARG A 165 -5.07 -20.65 10.53
C ARG A 165 -4.24 -21.50 9.59
N ARG A 166 -4.89 -22.27 8.71
CA ARG A 166 -4.22 -22.97 7.62
C ARG A 166 -4.54 -22.27 6.31
N LEU A 167 -3.54 -22.20 5.44
CA LEU A 167 -3.74 -21.72 4.08
C LEU A 167 -4.56 -22.75 3.28
N ASN A 168 -5.70 -22.33 2.75
CA ASN A 168 -6.59 -23.21 1.98
C ASN A 168 -6.12 -23.29 0.51
N SER A 169 -5.16 -24.18 0.23
CA SER A 169 -4.64 -24.37 -1.14
C SER A 169 -5.72 -24.86 -2.11
N THR A 170 -6.70 -25.64 -1.64
CA THR A 170 -7.82 -26.10 -2.48
C THR A 170 -8.67 -24.94 -2.99
N LYS A 171 -8.83 -23.89 -2.18
CA LYS A 171 -9.53 -22.66 -2.56
C LYS A 171 -8.71 -21.78 -3.51
N TYR A 172 -7.40 -21.68 -3.28
CA TYR A 172 -6.53 -20.72 -3.98
C TYR A 172 -5.76 -21.28 -5.19
N GLY A 173 -5.77 -22.61 -5.35
CA GLY A 173 -5.02 -23.32 -6.37
C GLY A 173 -3.64 -23.78 -5.89
N ASP A 174 -3.14 -24.87 -6.47
CA ASP A 174 -1.89 -25.53 -6.04
C ASP A 174 -0.65 -24.64 -6.19
N ALA A 175 -0.66 -23.70 -7.15
CA ALA A 175 0.43 -22.75 -7.35
C ALA A 175 0.71 -21.90 -6.10
N VAL A 176 -0.31 -21.66 -5.26
CA VAL A 176 -0.18 -20.89 -4.02
C VAL A 176 0.61 -21.64 -2.94
N SER A 177 0.66 -22.98 -3.01
CA SER A 177 1.47 -23.82 -2.12
C SER A 177 2.97 -23.75 -2.42
N ALA A 178 3.38 -23.20 -3.58
CA ALA A 178 4.78 -22.92 -3.87
C ALA A 178 5.26 -21.70 -3.05
N LEU A 179 5.68 -21.94 -1.81
CA LEU A 179 5.96 -20.88 -0.82
C LEU A 179 7.02 -19.86 -1.27
N HIS A 180 7.97 -20.27 -2.11
CA HIS A 180 9.04 -19.42 -2.64
C HIS A 180 8.57 -18.39 -3.68
N HIS A 181 7.33 -18.52 -4.17
CA HIS A 181 6.68 -17.51 -5.03
C HIS A 181 5.89 -16.48 -4.21
N TYR A 182 5.74 -16.67 -2.89
CA TYR A 182 5.07 -15.75 -1.97
C TYR A 182 3.62 -15.39 -2.32
N ARG A 183 2.97 -16.12 -3.24
CA ARG A 183 1.57 -15.91 -3.69
C ARG A 183 0.57 -15.90 -2.53
N TRP A 184 0.84 -16.67 -1.49
CA TRP A 184 0.00 -16.77 -0.31
C TRP A 184 -0.11 -15.45 0.48
N LYS A 185 0.90 -14.58 0.44
CA LYS A 185 0.95 -13.37 1.27
C LYS A 185 -0.19 -12.38 1.00
N PRO A 186 -0.44 -11.93 -0.24
CA PRO A 186 -1.58 -11.07 -0.53
C PRO A 186 -2.92 -11.71 -0.15
N LEU A 187 -3.05 -13.04 -0.23
CA LEU A 187 -4.28 -13.75 0.12
C LEU A 187 -4.54 -13.72 1.62
N VAL A 188 -3.53 -13.99 2.46
CA VAL A 188 -3.68 -13.93 3.93
C VAL A 188 -3.91 -12.49 4.41
N ILE A 189 -3.30 -11.50 3.74
CA ILE A 189 -3.58 -10.07 4.00
C ILE A 189 -5.03 -9.77 3.63
N ALA A 190 -5.53 -10.21 2.48
CA ALA A 190 -6.92 -9.97 2.09
C ALA A 190 -7.94 -10.60 3.05
N GLU A 191 -7.76 -11.87 3.43
CA GLU A 191 -8.64 -12.55 4.39
C GLU A 191 -8.68 -11.83 5.75
N THR A 192 -7.50 -11.55 6.32
CA THR A 192 -7.43 -10.92 7.65
C THR A 192 -7.86 -9.46 7.62
N LEU A 193 -7.60 -8.74 6.54
CA LEU A 193 -8.04 -7.36 6.40
C LEU A 193 -9.57 -7.27 6.26
N GLN A 194 -10.20 -8.21 5.55
CA GLN A 194 -11.67 -8.32 5.46
C GLN A 194 -12.32 -8.52 6.84
N GLU A 195 -11.68 -9.28 7.73
CA GLU A 195 -12.20 -9.56 9.07
C GLU A 195 -11.92 -8.43 10.07
N PHE A 196 -10.70 -7.87 10.09
CA PHE A 196 -10.25 -6.98 11.16
C PHE A 196 -10.23 -5.50 10.80
N GLY A 197 -10.31 -5.15 9.52
CA GLY A 197 -10.27 -3.76 9.05
C GLY A 197 -8.88 -3.09 9.12
N ALA A 198 -7.97 -3.55 9.99
CA ALA A 198 -6.56 -3.13 10.01
C ALA A 198 -5.66 -4.27 10.49
N VAL A 199 -4.50 -4.45 9.84
CA VAL A 199 -3.52 -5.48 10.20
C VAL A 199 -2.09 -4.97 10.10
N PHE A 200 -1.22 -5.46 10.98
CA PHE A 200 0.22 -5.47 10.74
C PHE A 200 0.60 -6.86 10.25
N TYR A 201 0.98 -6.96 8.98
CA TYR A 201 1.58 -8.18 8.45
C TYR A 201 3.08 -8.18 8.71
N MET A 202 3.61 -9.30 9.23
CA MET A 202 5.02 -9.49 9.58
C MET A 202 5.51 -10.86 9.12
N ASP A 203 6.53 -10.89 8.26
CA ASP A 203 7.33 -12.08 8.00
C ASP A 203 8.03 -12.52 9.29
N SER A 204 8.33 -13.81 9.39
CA SER A 204 8.94 -14.40 10.59
C SER A 204 10.26 -13.74 11.01
N SER A 205 10.98 -13.09 10.08
CA SER A 205 12.26 -12.42 10.33
C SER A 205 12.14 -11.11 11.11
N VAL A 206 10.93 -10.56 11.28
CA VAL A 206 10.72 -9.33 12.04
C VAL A 206 10.90 -9.57 13.54
N VAL A 207 11.58 -8.65 14.21
CA VAL A 207 11.68 -8.61 15.68
C VAL A 207 11.27 -7.22 16.14
N LEU A 208 10.23 -7.12 16.96
CA LEU A 208 9.77 -5.85 17.51
C LEU A 208 10.67 -5.40 18.66
N GLU A 209 10.93 -4.10 18.74
CA GLU A 209 11.82 -3.48 19.73
C GLU A 209 11.10 -2.46 20.62
N LYS A 210 9.97 -1.91 20.17
CA LYS A 210 9.15 -0.93 20.91
C LYS A 210 7.70 -1.38 21.02
N ASN A 211 7.05 -0.97 22.09
CA ASN A 211 5.63 -1.23 22.39
C ASN A 211 4.71 -0.06 22.02
N ASP A 212 5.27 1.06 21.58
CA ASP A 212 4.53 2.21 21.08
C ASP A 212 4.65 2.27 19.56
N LEU A 213 3.49 2.27 18.89
CA LEU A 213 3.36 2.38 17.44
C LEU A 213 2.50 3.60 17.06
N ASN A 214 2.19 4.50 18.00
CA ASN A 214 1.31 5.64 17.75
C ASN A 214 1.86 6.54 16.64
N HIS A 215 3.16 6.80 16.62
CA HIS A 215 3.79 7.59 15.56
C HIS A 215 3.62 6.97 14.17
N VAL A 216 3.54 5.64 14.07
CA VAL A 216 3.22 4.94 12.81
C VAL A 216 1.73 5.06 12.48
N TYR A 217 0.83 4.86 13.45
CA TYR A 217 -0.60 5.01 13.23
C TYR A 217 -1.00 6.46 12.86
N ASP A 218 -0.31 7.45 13.42
CA ASP A 218 -0.60 8.87 13.20
C ASP A 218 -0.44 9.26 11.72
N LEU A 219 0.47 8.59 11.00
CA LEU A 219 0.68 8.77 9.56
C LEU A 219 -0.59 8.49 8.73
N ILE A 220 -1.50 7.65 9.23
CA ILE A 220 -2.78 7.33 8.61
C ILE A 220 -3.93 8.08 9.29
N ARG A 221 -3.93 8.12 10.63
CA ARG A 221 -5.00 8.73 11.44
C ARG A 221 -5.13 10.23 11.28
N CYS A 222 -4.08 10.93 10.79
CA CYS A 222 -4.13 12.37 10.53
C CYS A 222 -5.32 12.79 9.64
N ARG A 223 -5.82 11.88 8.79
CA ARG A 223 -6.96 12.12 7.87
C ARG A 223 -8.27 12.42 8.59
N SER A 224 -8.42 11.95 9.83
CA SER A 224 -9.58 12.25 10.67
C SER A 224 -9.61 13.72 11.14
N LYS A 225 -8.48 14.42 11.07
CA LYS A 225 -8.33 15.80 11.55
C LYS A 225 -8.13 16.80 10.42
N ILE A 226 -7.48 16.38 9.34
CA ILE A 226 -7.09 17.23 8.23
C ILE A 226 -7.61 16.59 6.94
N PRO A 227 -8.48 17.27 6.17
CA PRO A 227 -8.83 16.82 4.83
C PRO A 227 -7.56 16.67 4.01
N SER A 228 -7.35 15.50 3.39
CA SER A 228 -6.17 15.27 2.57
C SER A 228 -6.08 16.36 1.50
N LYS A 229 -4.96 17.09 1.48
CA LYS A 229 -4.70 18.05 0.42
C LYS A 229 -4.33 17.23 -0.80
N ASN A 230 -5.09 17.27 -1.88
CA ASN A 230 -4.74 16.58 -3.13
C ASN A 230 -3.62 17.29 -3.92
N VAL A 231 -2.77 18.05 -3.25
CA VAL A 231 -1.65 18.78 -3.87
C VAL A 231 -0.43 17.88 -3.81
N VAL A 232 -0.04 17.37 -4.96
CA VAL A 232 1.17 16.56 -5.14
C VAL A 232 2.21 17.47 -5.79
N SER A 233 3.42 17.51 -5.22
CA SER A 233 4.53 18.30 -5.79
C SER A 233 4.94 17.76 -7.16
N SER A 234 5.60 18.57 -8.00
CA SER A 234 6.10 18.12 -9.31
C SER A 234 7.14 17.00 -9.18
N SER A 235 7.43 16.30 -10.28
CA SER A 235 8.43 15.23 -10.26
C SER A 235 9.81 15.72 -9.81
N GLU A 236 10.20 16.91 -10.25
CA GLU A 236 11.46 17.56 -9.93
C GLU A 236 11.57 17.87 -8.43
N LEU A 237 10.51 18.43 -7.83
CA LEU A 237 10.48 18.71 -6.39
C LEU A 237 10.52 17.42 -5.55
N ARG A 238 9.94 16.33 -6.06
CA ARG A 238 10.04 15.00 -5.42
C ARG A 238 11.47 14.44 -5.52
N ASP A 239 12.12 14.62 -6.67
CA ASP A 239 13.52 14.22 -6.87
C ASP A 239 14.47 15.02 -5.95
N GLU A 240 14.27 16.33 -5.85
CA GLU A 240 15.02 17.20 -4.93
C GLU A 240 14.84 16.79 -3.47
N ARG A 241 13.60 16.45 -3.06
CA ARG A 241 13.33 15.97 -1.70
C ARG A 241 14.08 14.67 -1.42
N GLU A 242 14.02 13.70 -2.31
CA GLU A 242 14.74 12.43 -2.13
C GLU A 242 16.26 12.64 -2.07
N ALA A 243 16.81 13.54 -2.88
CA ALA A 243 18.24 13.85 -2.85
C ALA A 243 18.68 14.53 -1.54
N ALA A 244 17.81 15.35 -0.94
CA ALA A 244 18.08 16.06 0.30
C ALA A 244 17.83 15.24 1.58
N GLN A 245 16.96 14.24 1.51
CA GLN A 245 16.56 13.43 2.67
C GLN A 245 17.47 12.20 2.81
N PRO A 246 18.16 12.02 3.96
CA PRO A 246 18.90 10.80 4.21
C PRO A 246 17.93 9.60 4.29
N LEU A 247 18.47 8.40 4.08
CA LEU A 247 17.72 7.16 4.34
C LEU A 247 17.27 7.13 5.81
N GLU A 248 16.11 6.54 6.06
CA GLU A 248 15.55 6.43 7.40
C GLU A 248 16.52 5.75 8.40
N ASP A 249 16.74 6.43 9.52
CA ASP A 249 17.50 5.94 10.67
C ASP A 249 16.73 6.28 11.95
N GLY A 250 16.12 5.26 12.55
CA GLY A 250 15.23 5.42 13.71
C GLY A 250 13.93 6.19 13.38
N TRP A 251 13.62 7.20 14.20
CA TRP A 251 12.42 8.06 14.07
C TRP A 251 12.83 9.53 14.05
N ASN A 252 12.77 10.15 12.86
CA ASN A 252 13.03 11.56 12.69
C ASN A 252 11.74 12.38 12.91
N LYS A 253 11.66 13.11 14.02
CA LYS A 253 10.47 13.90 14.39
C LYS A 253 10.13 15.00 13.38
N THR A 254 11.12 15.60 12.71
CA THR A 254 10.88 16.65 11.71
C THR A 254 10.21 16.09 10.48
N VAL A 255 10.75 14.99 9.94
CA VAL A 255 10.16 14.27 8.79
C VAL A 255 8.77 13.75 9.15
N TRP A 256 8.61 13.21 10.36
CA TRP A 256 7.31 12.76 10.85
C TRP A 256 6.27 13.90 10.92
N MET A 257 6.61 15.06 11.48
CA MET A 257 5.72 16.22 11.52
C MET A 257 5.35 16.73 10.12
N GLN A 258 6.30 16.73 9.17
CA GLN A 258 6.03 17.07 7.77
C GLN A 258 5.02 16.10 7.16
N ASN A 259 5.23 14.79 7.36
CA ASN A 259 4.30 13.75 6.93
C ASN A 259 2.89 13.91 7.52
N LEU A 260 2.77 14.31 8.79
CA LEU A 260 1.46 14.58 9.41
C LEU A 260 0.78 15.83 8.84
N ASN A 261 1.55 16.86 8.48
CA ASN A 261 1.01 18.08 7.87
C ASN A 261 0.54 17.85 6.43
N GLU A 262 1.23 16.98 5.68
CA GLU A 262 0.84 16.58 4.33
C GLU A 262 -0.33 15.58 4.37
N CYS A 263 -0.27 14.61 5.29
CA CYS A 263 -1.27 13.58 5.50
C CYS A 263 -1.63 12.79 4.22
N GLN A 264 -0.59 12.36 3.50
CA GLN A 264 -0.69 11.68 2.20
C GLN A 264 -0.12 10.24 2.20
N LYS A 265 0.29 9.70 3.36
CA LYS A 265 0.86 8.34 3.46
C LYS A 265 -0.14 7.26 3.05
N ALA A 266 0.31 6.25 2.32
CA ALA A 266 -0.49 5.14 1.89
C ALA A 266 -1.12 4.39 3.07
N ASP A 267 -2.34 3.92 2.89
CA ASP A 267 -3.02 3.05 3.84
C ASP A 267 -2.50 1.60 3.79
N TYR A 268 -1.67 1.28 2.79
CA TYR A 268 -0.77 0.12 2.75
C TYR A 268 0.67 0.65 2.88
N LEU A 269 1.22 0.60 4.08
CA LEU A 269 2.45 1.29 4.47
C LEU A 269 3.58 0.28 4.71
N LEU A 270 4.67 0.39 3.95
CA LEU A 270 5.86 -0.46 4.07
C LEU A 270 6.88 0.13 5.06
N HIS A 271 7.73 -0.71 5.66
CA HIS A 271 8.61 -0.25 6.76
C HIS A 271 10.11 -0.41 6.51
N SER A 272 10.57 -1.44 5.80
CA SER A 272 12.00 -1.76 5.69
C SER A 272 12.53 -1.57 4.27
N PHE A 273 13.55 -0.73 4.07
CA PHE A 273 14.16 -0.55 2.75
C PHE A 273 14.95 -1.80 2.31
N ALA A 274 14.74 -2.26 1.08
CA ALA A 274 15.39 -3.46 0.53
C ALA A 274 16.81 -3.19 -0.01
N SER A 275 17.37 -1.99 0.16
CA SER A 275 18.70 -1.55 -0.32
C SER A 275 18.85 -1.30 -1.83
N HIS A 276 17.76 -1.32 -2.61
CA HIS A 276 17.80 -1.13 -4.07
C HIS A 276 16.48 -0.56 -4.61
N GLY A 277 16.45 -0.14 -5.89
CA GLY A 277 15.26 0.37 -6.55
C GLY A 277 14.26 -0.72 -6.97
N ILE A 278 13.04 -0.29 -7.31
CA ILE A 278 11.97 -1.19 -7.76
C ILE A 278 12.31 -1.78 -9.14
N PHE A 279 12.72 -0.94 -10.08
CA PHE A 279 13.09 -1.36 -11.43
C PHE A 279 14.23 -2.39 -11.44
N ALA A 280 15.26 -2.17 -10.63
CA ALA A 280 16.43 -3.05 -10.58
C ALA A 280 16.09 -4.51 -10.27
N ALA A 281 15.02 -4.78 -9.50
CA ALA A 281 14.68 -6.11 -9.03
C ALA A 281 13.29 -6.58 -9.46
N THR A 282 12.80 -6.08 -10.60
CA THR A 282 11.48 -6.43 -11.16
C THR A 282 11.64 -6.93 -12.60
N ALA A 283 11.20 -8.17 -12.86
CA ALA A 283 11.28 -8.76 -14.20
C ALA A 283 10.35 -8.02 -15.17
N ALA A 284 10.79 -7.93 -16.43
CA ALA A 284 10.09 -7.19 -17.48
C ALA A 284 8.64 -7.67 -17.70
N ALA A 285 8.41 -8.99 -17.60
CA ALA A 285 7.09 -9.59 -17.76
C ALA A 285 6.04 -9.06 -16.76
N LEU A 286 6.45 -8.56 -15.59
CA LEU A 286 5.51 -7.95 -14.65
C LEU A 286 4.88 -6.67 -15.23
N TYR A 287 5.63 -5.91 -16.02
CA TYR A 287 5.15 -4.66 -16.63
C TYR A 287 4.08 -4.89 -17.71
N ASP A 288 3.96 -6.11 -18.23
CA ASP A 288 2.85 -6.47 -19.12
C ASP A 288 1.52 -6.44 -18.36
N PHE A 289 1.50 -6.84 -17.09
CA PHE A 289 0.30 -6.76 -16.24
C PHE A 289 0.17 -5.39 -15.56
N PHE A 290 1.30 -4.79 -15.16
CA PHE A 290 1.36 -3.51 -14.45
C PHE A 290 2.24 -2.52 -15.23
N PRO A 291 1.72 -1.89 -16.30
CA PRO A 291 2.45 -0.84 -17.00
C PRO A 291 2.86 0.26 -16.02
N THR A 292 3.96 0.94 -16.35
CA THR A 292 4.60 1.90 -15.45
C THR A 292 5.27 3.01 -16.24
N ASN A 293 5.62 4.09 -15.54
CA ASN A 293 6.44 5.16 -16.07
C ASN A 293 7.93 4.80 -15.87
N PHE A 294 8.58 4.38 -16.95
CA PHE A 294 9.97 3.93 -16.91
C PHE A 294 10.98 5.03 -16.58
N ASP A 295 10.64 6.30 -16.82
CA ASP A 295 11.51 7.42 -16.47
C ASP A 295 11.49 7.70 -14.97
N GLU A 296 10.37 7.41 -14.30
CA GLU A 296 10.19 7.63 -12.86
C GLU A 296 10.61 6.41 -12.02
N ILE A 297 10.23 5.19 -12.43
CA ILE A 297 10.51 3.96 -11.66
C ILE A 297 12.01 3.61 -11.56
N ARG A 298 12.84 4.20 -12.44
CA ARG A 298 14.30 4.06 -12.45
C ARG A 298 15.00 5.03 -11.50
N LYS A 299 14.30 6.04 -10.97
CA LYS A 299 14.90 7.08 -10.12
C LYS A 299 15.12 6.60 -8.68
N PRO A 300 16.06 7.22 -7.93
CA PRO A 300 16.33 6.87 -6.53
C PRO A 300 15.10 6.96 -5.59
N LYS A 301 14.13 7.84 -5.89
CA LYS A 301 12.89 7.96 -5.10
C LYS A 301 11.97 6.73 -5.20
N ALA A 302 12.12 5.94 -6.25
CA ALA A 302 11.41 4.68 -6.46
C ALA A 302 12.14 3.50 -5.78
N LYS A 303 12.37 3.63 -4.48
CA LYS A 303 13.02 2.61 -3.64
C LYS A 303 12.13 1.39 -3.47
N MET A 304 12.71 0.20 -3.56
CA MET A 304 12.00 -1.02 -3.18
C MET A 304 12.08 -1.21 -1.66
N TYR A 305 10.94 -1.40 -1.02
CA TYR A 305 10.83 -1.79 0.38
C TYR A 305 10.49 -3.28 0.49
N GLU A 306 10.86 -3.92 1.59
CA GLU A 306 10.52 -5.31 1.88
C GLU A 306 9.01 -5.47 2.07
N ALA A 307 8.42 -6.46 1.39
CA ALA A 307 7.02 -6.83 1.59
C ALA A 307 6.78 -7.64 2.88
N GLY A 308 7.83 -7.82 3.68
CA GLY A 308 7.80 -8.60 4.91
C GLY A 308 7.32 -7.83 6.13
N PHE A 309 7.14 -6.51 6.05
CA PHE A 309 6.57 -5.76 7.16
C PHE A 309 5.73 -4.58 6.67
N ALA A 310 4.42 -4.65 6.93
CA ALA A 310 3.48 -3.63 6.48
C ALA A 310 2.32 -3.40 7.46
N LEU A 311 1.91 -2.14 7.62
CA LEU A 311 0.61 -1.76 8.17
C LEU A 311 -0.38 -1.62 7.00
N VAL A 312 -1.50 -2.33 7.07
CA VAL A 312 -2.53 -2.32 6.02
C VAL A 312 -3.89 -2.02 6.62
N VAL A 313 -4.62 -1.05 6.05
CA VAL A 313 -5.95 -0.63 6.49
C VAL A 313 -6.97 -0.83 5.37
N ARG A 314 -8.17 -1.31 5.71
CA ARG A 314 -9.23 -1.69 4.76
C ARG A 314 -9.97 -0.47 4.22
N THR A 315 -9.25 0.45 3.60
CA THR A 315 -9.86 1.64 2.97
C THR A 315 -10.25 1.33 1.53
N LYS A 316 -11.13 2.16 0.96
CA LYS A 316 -11.51 2.05 -0.46
C LYS A 316 -10.28 2.08 -1.37
N GLU A 317 -9.32 2.94 -1.05
CA GLU A 317 -8.07 3.06 -1.79
C GLU A 317 -7.27 1.76 -1.78
N VAL A 318 -7.08 1.14 -0.61
CA VAL A 318 -6.35 -0.14 -0.52
C VAL A 318 -7.06 -1.23 -1.30
N ILE A 319 -8.38 -1.35 -1.18
CA ILE A 319 -9.11 -2.41 -1.88
C ILE A 319 -9.05 -2.22 -3.40
N ASP A 320 -9.39 -1.04 -3.90
CA ASP A 320 -9.54 -0.79 -5.34
C ASP A 320 -8.20 -0.62 -6.06
N SER A 321 -7.23 0.05 -5.42
CA SER A 321 -5.97 0.45 -6.06
C SER A 321 -4.80 -0.46 -5.74
N VAL A 322 -4.89 -1.29 -4.69
CA VAL A 322 -3.75 -2.10 -4.22
C VAL A 322 -4.10 -3.59 -4.15
N LEU A 323 -4.97 -3.98 -3.22
CA LEU A 323 -5.11 -5.37 -2.80
C LEU A 323 -5.83 -6.24 -3.84
N LYS A 324 -6.82 -5.70 -4.56
CA LYS A 324 -7.43 -6.38 -5.71
C LYS A 324 -6.38 -6.84 -6.71
N TRP A 325 -5.49 -5.92 -7.09
CA TRP A 325 -4.44 -6.17 -8.09
C TRP A 325 -3.33 -7.09 -7.57
N TYR A 326 -2.96 -6.92 -6.30
CA TYR A 326 -1.96 -7.76 -5.66
C TYR A 326 -2.44 -9.22 -5.55
N VAL A 327 -3.71 -9.43 -5.19
CA VAL A 327 -4.35 -10.75 -5.18
C VAL A 327 -4.51 -11.32 -6.58
N LEU A 328 -4.97 -10.53 -7.57
CA LEU A 328 -5.06 -10.99 -8.96
C LEU A 328 -3.70 -11.50 -9.47
N CYS A 329 -2.62 -10.76 -9.21
CA CYS A 329 -1.28 -11.19 -9.60
C CYS A 329 -0.84 -12.48 -8.89
N ALA A 330 -1.19 -12.64 -7.62
CA ALA A 330 -0.91 -13.86 -6.88
C ALA A 330 -1.61 -15.10 -7.46
N LEU A 331 -2.79 -14.92 -8.02
CA LEU A 331 -3.61 -15.98 -8.61
C LEU A 331 -3.28 -16.27 -10.09
N GLU A 332 -2.63 -15.33 -10.77
CA GLU A 332 -2.23 -15.48 -12.18
C GLU A 332 -0.78 -15.99 -12.27
N ASP A 333 -0.56 -17.09 -12.96
CA ASP A 333 0.71 -17.80 -12.94
C ASP A 333 1.85 -16.93 -13.50
N ASP A 334 1.63 -16.30 -14.66
CA ASP A 334 2.64 -15.47 -15.31
C ASP A 334 2.89 -14.13 -14.63
N CYS A 335 2.07 -13.72 -13.65
CA CYS A 335 2.20 -12.41 -13.01
C CYS A 335 3.15 -12.44 -11.80
N MET A 336 2.85 -13.23 -10.76
CA MET A 336 3.64 -13.23 -9.53
C MET A 336 5.00 -13.91 -9.69
N ALA A 337 5.08 -14.95 -10.52
CA ALA A 337 6.28 -15.74 -10.75
C ALA A 337 6.42 -16.03 -12.25
N PRO A 338 6.72 -15.00 -13.08
CA PRO A 338 6.85 -15.16 -14.52
C PRO A 338 7.90 -16.20 -14.88
N LEU A 339 7.76 -16.81 -16.05
CA LEU A 339 8.74 -17.78 -16.55
C LEU A 339 10.16 -17.19 -16.56
N GLY A 340 11.10 -17.91 -15.97
CA GLY A 340 12.49 -17.45 -15.83
C GLY A 340 12.74 -16.49 -14.66
N ALA A 341 11.76 -16.26 -13.77
CA ALA A 341 11.97 -15.52 -12.54
C ALA A 341 13.09 -16.15 -11.70
N ASN A 342 13.99 -15.30 -11.20
CA ASN A 342 15.11 -15.69 -10.36
C ASN A 342 15.19 -14.74 -9.16
N LEU A 343 15.32 -15.28 -7.95
CA LEU A 343 15.37 -14.47 -6.72
C LEU A 343 16.72 -13.76 -6.56
N HIS A 344 17.80 -14.32 -7.11
CA HIS A 344 19.16 -13.83 -6.91
C HIS A 344 19.48 -12.65 -7.84
N CYS A 345 19.77 -11.49 -7.25
CA CYS A 345 20.07 -10.25 -7.97
C CYS A 345 21.56 -10.01 -8.13
N MET A 346 21.98 -9.69 -9.36
CA MET A 346 23.34 -9.25 -9.67
C MET A 346 23.35 -7.74 -9.86
N PHE A 347 23.55 -7.00 -8.75
CA PHE A 347 23.55 -5.54 -8.79
C PHE A 347 24.82 -4.97 -9.41
N HIS A 348 24.64 -3.90 -10.17
CA HIS A 348 25.72 -3.05 -10.65
C HIS A 348 25.90 -1.84 -9.70
N SER A 349 26.76 -0.89 -10.07
CA SER A 349 26.95 0.37 -9.33
C SER A 349 25.64 1.16 -9.21
N ASP A 350 24.87 1.23 -10.30
CA ASP A 350 23.50 1.71 -10.29
C ASP A 350 22.56 0.61 -9.79
N ARG A 351 22.10 0.74 -8.54
CA ARG A 351 21.16 -0.19 -7.90
C ARG A 351 19.69 0.20 -8.10
N TYR A 352 19.40 1.19 -8.93
CA TYR A 352 18.04 1.71 -9.15
C TYR A 352 17.63 1.60 -10.62
N GLY A 353 18.36 2.24 -11.52
CA GLY A 353 18.00 2.38 -12.94
C GLY A 353 18.43 1.22 -13.83
N ARG A 354 19.21 0.26 -13.31
CA ARG A 354 19.70 -0.90 -14.03
C ARG A 354 19.13 -2.21 -13.50
N TYR A 355 18.51 -2.99 -14.40
CA TYR A 355 17.96 -4.30 -14.08
C TYR A 355 19.06 -5.28 -13.66
N ALA A 356 18.86 -5.96 -12.53
CA ALA A 356 19.83 -6.83 -11.88
C ALA A 356 19.60 -8.33 -12.18
N GLY A 357 18.81 -8.65 -13.22
CA GLY A 357 18.57 -10.03 -13.65
C GLY A 357 17.76 -10.88 -12.67
N CYS A 358 16.90 -10.25 -11.86
CA CYS A 358 16.13 -10.92 -10.82
C CYS A 358 14.71 -10.39 -10.67
N HIS A 359 13.88 -11.14 -9.95
CA HIS A 359 12.52 -10.79 -9.59
C HIS A 359 12.27 -11.13 -8.12
N ARG A 360 11.73 -10.17 -7.37
CA ARG A 360 11.45 -10.31 -5.93
C ARG A 360 10.00 -10.74 -5.66
N TYR A 361 9.32 -11.35 -6.62
CA TYR A 361 7.96 -11.89 -6.51
C TYR A 361 6.98 -10.86 -5.90
N ASP A 362 6.34 -11.20 -4.78
CA ASP A 362 5.37 -10.39 -4.06
C ASP A 362 5.89 -8.99 -3.73
N GLN A 363 7.18 -8.89 -3.38
CA GLN A 363 7.85 -7.62 -3.12
C GLN A 363 7.94 -6.74 -4.38
N SER A 364 8.23 -7.31 -5.55
CA SER A 364 8.19 -6.54 -6.81
C SER A 364 6.78 -6.05 -7.11
N VAL A 365 5.77 -6.92 -6.95
CA VAL A 365 4.37 -6.61 -7.26
C VAL A 365 3.84 -5.47 -6.39
N ILE A 366 3.94 -5.60 -5.06
CA ILE A 366 3.37 -4.59 -4.16
C ILE A 366 4.07 -3.24 -4.29
N ASN A 367 5.40 -3.22 -4.44
CA ASN A 367 6.13 -1.98 -4.60
C ASN A 367 5.80 -1.30 -5.94
N LEU A 368 5.65 -2.05 -7.03
CA LEU A 368 5.28 -1.47 -8.33
C LEU A 368 3.88 -0.86 -8.28
N ILE A 369 2.90 -1.57 -7.70
CA ILE A 369 1.54 -1.08 -7.53
C ILE A 369 1.52 0.21 -6.69
N LEU A 370 2.23 0.23 -5.57
CA LEU A 370 2.33 1.41 -4.70
C LEU A 370 3.05 2.56 -5.40
N ALA A 371 4.16 2.31 -6.09
CA ALA A 371 4.90 3.34 -6.82
C ALA A 371 4.04 3.99 -7.91
N ASN A 372 3.34 3.19 -8.72
CA ASN A 372 2.41 3.70 -9.74
C ASN A 372 1.28 4.55 -9.13
N LYS A 373 0.78 4.17 -7.95
CA LYS A 373 -0.30 4.88 -7.25
C LYS A 373 0.17 6.16 -6.57
N TYR A 374 1.40 6.16 -6.05
CA TYR A 374 1.96 7.23 -5.23
C TYR A 374 3.20 7.88 -5.88
N TRP A 375 3.10 8.14 -7.19
CA TRP A 375 4.01 8.99 -7.96
C TRP A 375 5.51 8.62 -7.85
N TYR A 376 5.77 7.32 -7.73
CA TYR A 376 7.10 6.71 -7.67
C TYR A 376 7.96 7.18 -6.51
N ASP A 377 7.31 7.64 -5.44
CA ASP A 377 7.98 8.35 -4.37
C ASP A 377 7.74 7.66 -3.04
N ARG A 378 8.79 7.00 -2.54
CA ARG A 378 8.75 6.21 -1.31
C ARG A 378 8.25 6.99 -0.11
N HIS A 379 8.40 8.32 -0.11
CA HIS A 379 7.85 9.20 0.91
C HIS A 379 6.36 8.98 1.14
N PHE A 380 5.60 8.53 0.14
CA PHE A 380 4.17 8.31 0.32
C PHE A 380 3.82 6.88 0.73
N TYR A 381 4.61 5.86 0.42
CA TYR A 381 4.25 4.46 0.69
C TYR A 381 5.18 3.72 1.66
N SER A 382 6.18 4.40 2.23
CA SER A 382 6.94 3.91 3.37
C SER A 382 6.68 4.73 4.64
N SER A 383 6.84 4.13 5.81
CA SER A 383 6.69 4.85 7.08
C SER A 383 7.81 5.87 7.31
N GLU A 384 9.00 5.62 6.75
CA GLU A 384 10.25 6.35 7.08
C GLU A 384 10.59 6.32 8.57
N ILE A 385 10.10 5.28 9.26
CA ILE A 385 10.26 5.06 10.69
C ILE A 385 10.73 3.61 10.84
N VAL A 386 11.91 3.42 11.43
CA VAL A 386 12.56 2.13 11.62
C VAL A 386 13.07 1.92 13.06
N ASP A 387 12.58 2.70 14.01
CA ASP A 387 13.01 2.65 15.42
C ASP A 387 12.32 1.59 16.27
N PHE A 388 11.36 0.84 15.72
CA PHE A 388 10.49 -0.07 16.46
C PHE A 388 10.66 -1.54 16.07
N PHE A 389 11.54 -1.85 15.13
CA PHE A 389 11.80 -3.21 14.67
C PHE A 389 13.22 -3.37 14.13
N ARG A 390 13.65 -4.63 14.03
CA ARG A 390 14.80 -5.02 13.21
C ARG A 390 14.49 -6.30 12.43
N ILE A 391 15.18 -6.51 11.32
CA ILE A 391 15.09 -7.74 10.51
C ILE A 391 16.23 -8.68 10.91
N VAL A 392 15.89 -9.89 11.35
CA VAL A 392 16.87 -10.92 11.73
C VAL A 392 16.56 -12.21 10.98
N ARG A 393 17.42 -12.55 10.01
CA ARG A 393 17.29 -13.74 9.17
C ARG A 393 18.19 -14.86 9.71
N GLY A 394 17.65 -16.08 9.85
CA GLY A 394 18.38 -17.22 10.39
C GLY A 394 18.78 -17.10 11.87
N GLY A 395 19.80 -17.89 12.23
CA GLY A 395 20.39 -17.98 13.57
C GLY A 395 19.76 -19.04 14.47
N SER A 396 20.49 -19.40 15.54
CA SER A 396 20.06 -20.41 16.52
C SER A 396 18.80 -19.99 17.29
N PRO A 397 17.99 -20.95 17.77
CA PRO A 397 16.87 -20.67 18.66
C PRO A 397 17.34 -19.88 19.87
N ILE A 398 16.57 -18.85 20.25
CA ILE A 398 16.67 -18.30 21.59
C ILE A 398 16.15 -19.40 22.53
N GLN A 399 17.00 -19.93 23.42
CA GLN A 399 16.55 -20.80 24.50
C GLN A 399 15.61 -19.98 25.39
N LEU A 400 14.32 -20.25 25.31
CA LEU A 400 13.33 -19.59 26.14
C LEU A 400 12.46 -20.65 26.83
N GLY A 401 12.28 -20.45 28.14
CA GLY A 401 11.45 -21.31 28.99
C GLY A 401 9.97 -21.23 28.63
N GLN A 402 9.18 -22.08 29.29
CA GLN A 402 7.75 -22.30 28.99
C GLN A 402 6.86 -21.04 29.02
N ASN A 403 7.31 -19.94 29.63
CA ASN A 403 6.57 -18.66 29.73
C ASN A 403 6.67 -17.77 28.48
N ALA A 404 7.43 -18.14 27.45
CA ALA A 404 7.73 -17.27 26.32
C ALA A 404 6.53 -16.93 25.41
N PHE A 405 5.44 -17.68 25.53
CA PHE A 405 4.21 -17.50 24.74
C PHE A 405 2.98 -17.15 25.59
N ALA A 406 3.13 -17.06 26.92
CA ALA A 406 2.03 -16.75 27.83
C ALA A 406 1.65 -15.26 27.75
N CYS A 407 0.41 -14.93 28.11
CA CYS A 407 0.07 -13.55 28.44
C CYS A 407 0.85 -13.22 29.72
N SER A 408 1.56 -12.09 29.78
CA SER A 408 2.12 -11.66 31.06
C SER A 408 1.02 -11.09 31.95
N ARG A 409 1.04 -11.48 33.23
CA ARG A 409 0.12 -10.97 34.26
C ARG A 409 0.22 -9.46 34.42
#